data_AF-A0A6J8BP59-F1
#
_entry.id   AF-A0A6J8BP59-F1
#
_cell.length_a   1.000
_cell.length_b   1.000
_cell.length_c   1.000
_cell.angle_alpha   90.00
_cell.angle_beta   90.00
_cell.angle_gamma   90.00
#
_symmetry.space_group_name_H-M   'P 1'
#
loop_
_entity.id
_entity.type
_entity.pdbx_description
1 polymer ?
#
loop_
_entity_poly.entity_id
_entity_poly.type
_entity_poly.pdbx_seq_one_letter_code
_entity_poly.pdbx_strand_id
1 'polypeptide(L)'
;MKMNVDRHYTNHQQNHHLDLTCSQCGFFIHTSHPFLGVSPDGIVNCKCCGRGTLEVKCPFKHNDVTVPQAAKSDKNFFLDANLTLKTSHRYFTEVQMQMFISNCQYCDFVVYTKCQPEASMVIVRVPIDLDFCHKLIHKCENFFKSFVIRELLTRELENEPTTNNNDRVDNNNNANEKSWCICSEPEYGRMIRCDGDQYPYEWFHYKCVNIRRKPRGRWFCASCEI
;
A
#
# COMPACT_ATOMS: atom_id res chain seq x y z
N MET A 1 4.53 15.87 -12.39
CA MET A 1 5.69 15.16 -12.99
C MET A 1 5.22 14.02 -13.89
N LYS A 2 4.40 13.06 -13.40
CA LYS A 2 3.83 11.98 -14.23
C LYS A 2 3.04 12.48 -15.46
N MET A 3 2.19 13.49 -15.29
CA MET A 3 1.38 14.07 -16.39
C MET A 3 2.19 14.54 -17.62
N ASN A 4 3.45 14.95 -17.44
CA ASN A 4 4.31 15.30 -18.58
C ASN A 4 4.88 14.04 -19.25
N VAL A 5 5.19 13.00 -18.47
CA VAL A 5 5.70 11.72 -18.97
C VAL A 5 4.64 11.02 -19.82
N ASP A 6 3.38 11.03 -19.42
CA ASP A 6 2.28 10.41 -20.18
C ASP A 6 2.17 11.01 -21.59
N ARG A 7 2.33 12.33 -21.70
CA ARG A 7 2.35 13.04 -22.99
C ARG A 7 3.59 12.68 -23.82
N HIS A 8 4.78 12.65 -23.21
CA HIS A 8 6.00 12.24 -23.91
C HIS A 8 5.93 10.79 -24.39
N TYR A 9 5.40 9.88 -23.56
CA TYR A 9 5.13 8.49 -23.91
C TYR A 9 4.17 8.40 -25.10
N THR A 10 3.03 9.09 -25.03
CA THR A 10 2.00 9.04 -26.08
C THR A 10 2.55 9.56 -27.41
N ASN A 11 3.21 10.72 -27.40
CA ASN A 11 3.82 11.30 -28.61
C ASN A 11 4.90 10.41 -29.21
N HIS A 12 5.69 9.72 -28.37
CA HIS A 12 6.70 8.77 -28.84
C HIS A 12 6.04 7.55 -29.48
N GLN A 13 5.08 6.94 -28.79
CA GLN A 13 4.46 5.68 -29.21
C GLN A 13 3.51 5.82 -30.40
N GLN A 14 2.89 6.99 -30.61
CA GLN A 14 2.01 7.24 -31.77
C GLN A 14 2.70 7.05 -33.12
N ASN A 15 4.02 7.25 -33.20
CA ASN A 15 4.77 7.04 -34.44
C ASN A 15 5.08 5.55 -34.74
N HIS A 16 4.90 4.68 -33.74
CA HIS A 16 5.25 3.26 -33.81
C HIS A 16 4.02 2.34 -33.76
N HIS A 17 2.84 2.90 -33.50
CA HIS A 17 1.62 2.15 -33.22
C HIS A 17 0.40 2.75 -33.92
N LEU A 18 -0.52 1.88 -34.36
CA LEU A 18 -1.71 2.28 -35.10
C LEU A 18 -2.83 2.71 -34.15
N ASP A 19 -3.26 3.98 -34.27
CA ASP A 19 -4.32 4.60 -33.46
C ASP A 19 -4.12 4.40 -31.95
N LEU A 20 -2.87 4.56 -31.49
CA LEU A 20 -2.55 4.43 -30.08
C LEU A 20 -3.17 5.57 -29.27
N THR A 21 -3.94 5.18 -28.26
CA THR A 21 -4.48 6.07 -27.25
C THR A 21 -4.02 5.63 -25.87
N CYS A 22 -3.75 6.61 -25.00
CA CYS A 22 -3.48 6.39 -23.59
C CYS A 22 -4.40 7.28 -22.77
N SER A 23 -5.22 6.68 -21.92
CA SER A 23 -6.20 7.39 -21.09
C SER A 23 -5.94 7.16 -19.61
N GLN A 24 -6.16 8.19 -18.79
CA GLN A 24 -6.21 8.03 -17.35
C GLN A 24 -7.31 7.04 -16.95
N CYS A 25 -7.10 6.33 -15.84
CA CYS A 25 -8.06 5.40 -15.29
C CYS A 25 -8.13 5.52 -13.76
N GLY A 26 -9.20 4.94 -13.20
CA GLY A 26 -9.37 4.82 -11.76
C GLY A 26 -8.90 3.46 -11.23
N PHE A 27 -9.49 3.08 -10.11
CA PHE A 27 -9.26 1.79 -9.47
C PHE A 27 -10.12 0.69 -10.10
N PHE A 28 -9.49 -0.43 -10.45
CA PHE A 28 -10.15 -1.64 -10.95
C PHE A 28 -10.27 -2.65 -9.82
N ILE A 29 -11.45 -3.27 -9.69
CA ILE A 29 -11.70 -4.38 -8.77
C ILE A 29 -11.98 -5.62 -9.62
N HIS A 30 -11.36 -6.75 -9.28
CA HIS A 30 -11.61 -8.00 -9.99
C HIS A 30 -13.00 -8.53 -9.67
N THR A 31 -13.82 -8.80 -10.69
CA THR A 31 -15.23 -9.16 -10.53
C THR A 31 -15.43 -10.48 -9.76
N SER A 32 -14.64 -11.52 -10.07
CA SER A 32 -14.72 -12.81 -9.38
C SER A 32 -13.90 -12.89 -8.09
N HIS A 33 -13.02 -11.91 -7.84
CA HIS A 33 -12.10 -11.90 -6.68
C HIS A 33 -12.09 -10.48 -6.10
N PRO A 34 -13.19 -10.03 -5.48
CA PRO A 34 -13.39 -8.62 -5.12
C PRO A 34 -12.43 -8.09 -4.05
N PHE A 35 -11.65 -8.97 -3.41
CA PHE A 35 -10.55 -8.62 -2.52
C PHE A 35 -9.27 -8.18 -3.27
N LEU A 36 -9.27 -8.26 -4.60
CA LEU A 36 -8.18 -7.82 -5.46
C LEU A 36 -8.57 -6.54 -6.20
N GLY A 37 -7.65 -5.57 -6.20
CA GLY A 37 -7.79 -4.38 -7.04
C GLY A 37 -6.46 -3.70 -7.34
N VAL A 38 -6.46 -2.89 -8.40
CA VAL A 38 -5.27 -2.25 -8.99
C VAL A 38 -5.61 -0.86 -9.51
N SER A 39 -4.60 0.00 -9.61
CA SER A 39 -4.72 1.35 -10.16
C SER A 39 -3.57 1.61 -11.14
N PRO A 40 -3.71 1.22 -12.41
CA PRO A 40 -2.76 1.60 -13.45
C PRO A 40 -2.54 3.10 -13.52
N ASP A 41 -1.35 3.53 -13.92
CA ASP A 41 -1.12 4.94 -14.28
C ASP A 41 -1.89 5.33 -15.56
N GLY A 42 -2.16 4.35 -16.44
CA GLY A 42 -3.04 4.54 -17.59
C GLY A 42 -3.47 3.25 -18.28
N ILE A 43 -4.49 3.36 -19.14
CA ILE A 43 -4.90 2.31 -20.07
C ILE A 43 -4.46 2.70 -21.49
N VAL A 44 -3.75 1.78 -22.13
CA VAL A 44 -3.29 1.92 -23.51
C VAL A 44 -4.19 1.09 -24.41
N ASN A 45 -4.67 1.67 -25.51
CA ASN A 45 -5.35 0.93 -26.58
C ASN A 45 -4.60 1.18 -27.88
N CYS A 46 -4.12 0.11 -28.53
CA CYS A 46 -3.63 0.14 -29.91
C CYS A 46 -4.46 -0.82 -30.77
N LYS A 47 -4.77 -0.45 -32.01
CA LYS A 47 -5.34 -1.42 -32.98
C LYS A 47 -4.37 -2.57 -33.30
N CYS A 48 -3.08 -2.29 -33.22
CA CYS A 48 -2.00 -3.24 -33.51
C CYS A 48 -1.72 -4.24 -32.38
N CYS A 49 -1.81 -3.81 -31.13
CA CYS A 49 -1.38 -4.60 -29.96
C CYS A 49 -2.53 -4.92 -29.00
N GLY A 50 -3.74 -4.40 -29.25
CA GLY A 50 -4.86 -4.49 -28.35
C GLY A 50 -4.69 -3.61 -27.11
N ARG A 51 -5.28 -4.07 -26.01
CA ARG A 51 -5.39 -3.33 -24.75
C ARG A 51 -4.20 -3.65 -23.83
N GLY A 52 -3.53 -2.60 -23.37
CA GLY A 52 -2.42 -2.64 -22.43
C GLY A 52 -2.63 -1.70 -21.25
N THR A 53 -1.71 -1.77 -20.30
CA THR A 53 -1.58 -0.78 -19.22
C THR A 53 -0.31 0.05 -19.38
N LEU A 54 -0.32 1.24 -18.81
CA LEU A 54 0.85 2.09 -18.64
C LEU A 54 1.24 2.08 -17.17
N GLU A 55 2.53 1.95 -16.88
CA GLU A 55 3.09 2.09 -15.54
C GLU A 55 4.34 2.97 -15.59
N VAL A 56 4.34 4.10 -14.88
CA VAL A 56 5.40 5.11 -14.95
C VAL A 56 6.19 5.17 -13.65
N LYS A 57 7.48 4.86 -13.72
CA LYS A 57 8.42 5.00 -12.60
C LYS A 57 9.44 6.10 -12.87
N CYS A 58 9.56 7.01 -11.90
CA CYS A 58 10.56 8.07 -11.87
C CYS A 58 11.50 7.85 -10.67
N PRO A 59 12.62 7.12 -10.81
CA PRO A 59 13.46 6.74 -9.68
C PRO A 59 14.19 7.95 -9.09
N PHE A 60 13.79 8.40 -7.90
CA PHE A 60 14.37 9.59 -7.26
C PHE A 60 15.88 9.47 -7.00
N LYS A 61 16.35 8.30 -6.55
CA LYS A 61 17.78 8.00 -6.31
C LYS A 61 18.65 8.19 -7.56
N HIS A 62 18.05 8.01 -8.75
CA HIS A 62 18.74 8.01 -10.04
C HIS A 62 18.18 9.11 -10.95
N ASN A 63 17.67 10.20 -10.38
CA ASN A 63 17.05 11.29 -11.13
C ASN A 63 18.04 11.99 -12.08
N ASP A 64 19.33 12.03 -11.72
CA ASP A 64 20.36 12.82 -12.40
C ASP A 64 21.24 11.99 -13.35
N VAL A 65 20.98 10.68 -13.46
CA VAL A 65 21.64 9.78 -14.42
C VAL A 65 20.65 9.25 -15.43
N THR A 66 21.15 8.77 -16.57
CA THR A 66 20.29 8.11 -17.57
C THR A 66 19.78 6.76 -17.05
N VAL A 67 18.64 6.28 -17.57
CA VAL A 67 18.12 4.96 -17.18
C VAL A 67 19.12 3.83 -17.45
N PRO A 68 19.83 3.77 -18.60
CA PRO A 68 20.84 2.73 -18.82
C PRO A 68 22.03 2.81 -17.89
N GLN A 69 22.44 4.01 -17.46
CA GLN A 69 23.49 4.15 -16.45
C GLN A 69 23.03 3.62 -15.09
N ALA A 70 21.81 3.94 -14.66
CA ALA A 70 21.23 3.42 -13.41
C ALA A 70 21.12 1.89 -13.42
N ALA A 71 20.66 1.31 -14.53
CA ALA A 71 20.52 -0.13 -14.69
C ALA A 71 21.85 -0.90 -14.66
N LYS A 72 22.93 -0.28 -15.15
CA LYS A 72 24.29 -0.85 -15.12
C LYS A 72 24.98 -0.68 -13.77
N SER A 73 24.76 0.43 -13.08
CA SER A 73 25.49 0.79 -11.86
C SER A 73 24.85 0.25 -10.58
N ASP A 74 23.52 0.14 -10.53
CA ASP A 74 22.78 -0.27 -9.34
C ASP A 74 22.16 -1.67 -9.53
N LYS A 75 22.73 -2.68 -8.86
CA LYS A 75 22.22 -4.05 -8.90
C LYS A 75 20.78 -4.18 -8.36
N ASN A 76 20.36 -3.27 -7.49
CA ASN A 76 19.00 -3.21 -6.94
C ASN A 76 18.04 -2.41 -7.82
N PHE A 77 18.52 -1.83 -8.93
CA PHE A 77 17.63 -1.22 -9.91
C PHE A 77 16.67 -2.26 -10.48
N PHE A 78 15.45 -1.85 -10.78
CA PHE A 78 14.40 -2.77 -11.21
C PHE A 78 14.60 -3.28 -12.64
N LEU A 79 15.35 -2.56 -13.49
CA LEU A 79 15.81 -3.07 -14.77
C LEU A 79 17.17 -3.77 -14.64
N ASP A 80 17.41 -4.78 -15.47
CA ASP A 80 18.73 -5.38 -15.65
C ASP A 80 19.61 -4.59 -16.64
N ALA A 81 20.84 -5.05 -16.87
CA ALA A 81 21.79 -4.39 -17.76
C ALA A 81 21.32 -4.34 -19.24
N ASN A 82 20.34 -5.19 -19.60
CA ASN A 82 19.70 -5.23 -20.92
C ASN A 82 18.39 -4.43 -20.95
N LEU A 83 18.14 -3.60 -19.94
CA LEU A 83 16.92 -2.79 -19.80
C LEU A 83 15.64 -3.63 -19.73
N THR A 84 15.72 -4.87 -19.24
CA THR A 84 14.54 -5.71 -19.01
C THR A 84 14.11 -5.64 -17.56
N LEU A 85 12.80 -5.59 -17.31
CA LEU A 85 12.26 -5.61 -15.94
C LEU A 85 12.54 -6.96 -15.28
N LYS A 86 13.26 -6.94 -14.15
CA LYS A 86 13.61 -8.15 -13.40
C LYS A 86 12.34 -8.82 -12.87
N THR A 87 12.13 -10.09 -13.22
CA THR A 87 10.97 -10.88 -12.77
C THR A 87 10.91 -11.09 -11.26
N SER A 88 12.06 -11.01 -10.59
CA SER A 88 12.19 -11.07 -9.14
C SER A 88 11.86 -9.75 -8.43
N HIS A 89 11.74 -8.64 -9.16
CA HIS A 89 11.50 -7.33 -8.57
C HIS A 89 10.00 -7.11 -8.33
N ARG A 90 9.63 -6.44 -7.23
CA ARG A 90 8.22 -6.17 -6.86
C ARG A 90 7.38 -5.51 -7.95
N TYR A 91 8.00 -4.68 -8.79
CA TYR A 91 7.30 -4.02 -9.91
C TYR A 91 6.87 -5.00 -10.99
N PHE A 92 7.56 -6.13 -11.15
CA PHE A 92 7.08 -7.20 -12.03
C PHE A 92 5.75 -7.76 -11.50
N THR A 93 5.68 -8.05 -10.21
CA THR A 93 4.44 -8.48 -9.56
C THR A 93 3.31 -7.46 -9.72
N GLU A 94 3.62 -6.17 -9.53
CA GLU A 94 2.69 -5.05 -9.68
C GLU A 94 2.09 -5.01 -11.10
N VAL A 95 2.93 -5.00 -12.14
CA VAL A 95 2.43 -4.93 -13.53
C VAL A 95 1.70 -6.19 -13.95
N GLN A 96 2.12 -7.38 -13.49
CA GLN A 96 1.44 -8.64 -13.80
C GLN A 96 0.01 -8.66 -13.24
N MET A 97 -0.15 -8.33 -11.95
CA MET A 97 -1.47 -8.28 -11.33
C MET A 97 -2.34 -7.16 -11.93
N GLN A 98 -1.73 -6.03 -12.26
CA GLN A 98 -2.40 -4.93 -12.94
C GLN A 98 -2.97 -5.35 -14.30
N MET A 99 -2.17 -6.01 -15.14
CA MET A 99 -2.61 -6.54 -16.42
C MET A 99 -3.74 -7.55 -16.26
N PHE A 100 -3.58 -8.50 -15.33
CA PHE A 100 -4.57 -9.53 -15.07
C PHE A 100 -5.92 -8.93 -14.65
N ILE A 101 -5.93 -8.04 -13.65
CA ILE A 101 -7.17 -7.50 -13.07
C ILE A 101 -7.86 -6.51 -14.03
N SER A 102 -7.10 -5.78 -14.85
CA SER A 102 -7.65 -4.84 -15.83
C SER A 102 -7.96 -5.47 -17.20
N ASN A 103 -7.74 -6.78 -17.36
CA ASN A 103 -7.89 -7.53 -18.61
C ASN A 103 -7.07 -6.91 -19.77
N CYS A 104 -5.77 -6.72 -19.52
CA CYS A 104 -4.81 -6.19 -20.47
C CYS A 104 -3.73 -7.24 -20.80
N GLN A 105 -3.20 -7.20 -22.03
CA GLN A 105 -2.26 -8.21 -22.53
C GLN A 105 -0.79 -7.85 -22.31
N TYR A 106 -0.51 -6.57 -22.10
CA TYR A 106 0.83 -6.04 -21.88
C TYR A 106 0.81 -4.82 -20.98
N CYS A 107 1.96 -4.48 -20.42
CA CYS A 107 2.23 -3.25 -19.72
C CYS A 107 3.41 -2.56 -20.40
N ASP A 108 3.22 -1.29 -20.79
CA ASP A 108 4.34 -0.42 -21.13
C ASP A 108 4.88 0.16 -19.83
N PHE A 109 5.98 -0.41 -19.34
CA PHE A 109 6.67 0.03 -18.14
C PHE A 109 7.65 1.14 -18.51
N VAL A 110 7.28 2.39 -18.23
CA VAL A 110 8.02 3.59 -18.58
C VAL A 110 8.90 4.01 -17.41
N VAL A 111 10.19 4.17 -17.70
CA VAL A 111 11.17 4.64 -16.74
C VAL A 111 11.69 6.00 -17.21
N TYR A 112 11.54 7.01 -16.36
CA TYR A 112 11.89 8.37 -16.70
C TYR A 112 12.84 8.99 -15.67
N THR A 113 13.99 9.49 -16.11
CA THR A 113 14.93 10.27 -15.30
C THR A 113 15.10 11.67 -15.87
N LYS A 114 15.41 12.64 -15.00
CA LYS A 114 15.52 14.07 -15.33
C LYS A 114 16.97 14.52 -15.51
N CYS A 115 17.84 13.61 -15.90
CA CYS A 115 19.25 13.90 -16.10
C CYS A 115 19.45 15.06 -17.09
N GLN A 116 20.60 15.71 -16.99
CA GLN A 116 21.01 16.81 -17.86
C GLN A 116 22.14 16.33 -18.78
N PRO A 117 22.25 16.84 -20.03
CA PRO A 117 21.47 17.95 -20.61
C PRO A 117 20.06 17.57 -21.09
N GLU A 118 19.77 16.28 -21.24
CA GLU A 118 18.47 15.78 -21.69
C GLU A 118 17.95 14.68 -20.78
N ALA A 119 16.63 14.66 -20.58
CA ALA A 119 15.96 13.61 -19.82
C ALA A 119 16.08 12.25 -20.53
N SER A 120 16.12 11.16 -19.75
CA SER A 120 16.19 9.80 -20.28
C SER A 120 14.87 9.09 -20.05
N MET A 121 14.27 8.55 -21.13
CA MET A 121 13.06 7.74 -21.09
C MET A 121 13.33 6.38 -21.73
N VAL A 122 12.99 5.31 -21.02
CA VAL A 122 13.04 3.93 -21.53
C VAL A 122 11.66 3.31 -21.35
N ILE A 123 11.15 2.69 -22.42
CA ILE A 123 9.87 1.99 -22.41
C ILE A 123 10.17 0.50 -22.52
N VAL A 124 9.73 -0.27 -21.54
CA VAL A 124 9.88 -1.74 -21.52
C VAL A 124 8.49 -2.36 -21.64
N ARG A 125 8.21 -3.05 -22.76
CA ARG A 125 6.95 -3.78 -22.90
C ARG A 125 7.04 -5.12 -22.20
N VAL A 126 6.21 -5.30 -21.18
CA VAL A 126 6.11 -6.53 -20.38
C VAL A 126 4.83 -7.27 -20.78
N PRO A 127 4.90 -8.49 -21.32
CA PRO A 127 3.71 -9.29 -21.61
C PRO A 127 3.13 -9.89 -20.32
N ILE A 128 1.84 -10.19 -20.34
CA ILE A 128 1.19 -10.92 -19.25
C ILE A 128 1.72 -12.36 -19.15
N ASP A 129 1.99 -12.80 -17.92
CA ASP A 129 2.30 -14.17 -17.54
C ASP A 129 1.13 -14.70 -16.69
N LEU A 130 0.22 -15.41 -17.35
CA LEU A 130 -0.99 -15.94 -16.71
C LEU A 130 -0.69 -16.98 -15.64
N ASP A 131 0.36 -17.79 -15.83
CA ASP A 131 0.74 -18.81 -14.84
C ASP A 131 1.26 -18.16 -13.56
N PHE A 132 2.06 -17.10 -13.70
CA PHE A 132 2.49 -16.27 -12.56
C PHE A 132 1.28 -15.65 -11.84
N CYS A 133 0.36 -15.04 -12.59
CA CYS A 133 -0.84 -14.40 -12.04
C CYS A 133 -1.72 -15.39 -11.26
N HIS A 134 -2.04 -16.54 -11.85
CA HIS A 134 -2.88 -17.56 -11.20
C HIS A 134 -2.24 -18.09 -9.91
N LYS A 135 -0.93 -18.34 -9.90
CA LYS A 135 -0.19 -18.76 -8.69
C LYS A 135 -0.28 -17.69 -7.59
N LEU A 136 -0.21 -16.42 -7.95
CA LEU A 136 -0.28 -15.33 -6.99
C LEU A 136 -1.70 -15.12 -6.45
N ILE A 137 -2.71 -15.20 -7.32
CA ILE A 137 -4.13 -15.11 -6.92
C ILE A 137 -4.47 -16.16 -5.88
N HIS A 138 -4.05 -17.41 -6.08
CA HIS A 138 -4.27 -18.48 -5.10
C HIS A 138 -3.64 -18.15 -3.74
N LYS A 139 -2.44 -17.56 -3.71
CA LYS A 139 -1.81 -17.09 -2.46
C LYS A 139 -2.60 -15.95 -1.82
N CYS A 140 -3.04 -14.97 -2.61
CA CYS A 140 -3.84 -13.85 -2.13
C CYS A 140 -5.19 -14.31 -1.58
N GLU A 141 -5.84 -15.27 -2.23
CA GLU A 141 -7.11 -15.83 -1.79
C GLU A 141 -6.97 -16.57 -0.46
N ASN A 142 -5.93 -17.40 -0.33
CA ASN A 142 -5.63 -18.07 0.93
C ASN A 142 -5.34 -17.06 2.05
N PHE A 143 -4.54 -16.02 1.78
CA PHE A 143 -4.28 -14.95 2.74
C PHE A 143 -5.57 -14.23 3.15
N PHE A 144 -6.41 -13.87 2.16
CA PHE A 144 -7.67 -13.19 2.41
C PHE A 144 -8.60 -14.04 3.27
N LYS A 145 -8.81 -15.31 2.93
CA LYS A 145 -9.70 -16.21 3.68
C LYS A 145 -9.18 -16.54 5.08
N SER A 146 -7.89 -16.80 5.24
CA SER A 146 -7.31 -17.23 6.51
C SER A 146 -7.10 -16.09 7.50
N PHE A 147 -6.74 -14.89 7.02
CA PHE A 147 -6.34 -13.78 7.88
C PHE A 147 -7.30 -12.60 7.79
N VAL A 148 -7.63 -12.14 6.58
CA VAL A 148 -8.43 -10.92 6.41
C VAL A 148 -9.89 -11.15 6.80
N ILE A 149 -10.53 -12.22 6.33
CA ILE A 149 -11.91 -12.55 6.71
C ILE A 149 -12.00 -12.81 8.21
N ARG A 150 -11.06 -13.57 8.77
CA ARG A 150 -10.98 -13.83 10.21
C ARG A 150 -10.93 -12.51 10.97
N GLU A 151 -10.00 -11.62 10.64
CA GLU A 151 -9.85 -10.34 11.32
C GLU A 151 -11.10 -9.45 11.17
N LEU A 152 -11.72 -9.40 9.99
CA LEU A 152 -12.93 -8.61 9.78
C LEU A 152 -14.12 -9.08 10.65
N LEU A 153 -14.18 -10.38 10.96
CA LEU A 153 -15.23 -10.97 11.78
C LEU A 153 -14.93 -10.90 13.28
N THR A 154 -13.71 -11.24 13.68
CA THR A 154 -13.35 -11.41 15.09
C THR A 154 -12.73 -10.17 15.70
N ARG A 155 -12.13 -9.30 14.88
CA ARG A 155 -11.33 -8.14 15.30
C ARG A 155 -10.26 -8.53 16.32
N GLU A 156 -9.72 -9.73 16.20
CA GLU A 156 -8.75 -10.27 17.16
C GLU A 156 -7.53 -9.36 17.25
N LEU A 157 -6.97 -8.89 16.13
CA LEU A 157 -5.81 -7.99 16.15
C LEU A 157 -6.14 -6.62 16.77
N GLU A 158 -7.36 -6.10 16.59
CA GLU A 158 -7.79 -4.88 17.30
C GLU A 158 -7.98 -5.10 18.80
N ASN A 159 -8.30 -6.32 19.21
CA ASN A 159 -8.64 -6.70 20.58
C ASN A 159 -7.50 -7.41 21.33
N GLU A 160 -6.38 -7.71 20.67
CA GLU A 160 -5.23 -8.38 21.26
C GLU A 160 -4.75 -7.59 22.51
N PRO A 161 -4.75 -8.20 23.71
CA PRO A 161 -4.15 -7.60 24.87
C PRO A 161 -2.64 -7.49 24.60
N THR A 162 -2.10 -6.28 24.63
CA THR A 162 -0.64 -6.09 24.56
C THR A 162 0.00 -6.73 25.77
N THR A 163 0.51 -7.95 25.63
CA THR A 163 1.35 -8.58 26.64
C THR A 163 2.62 -7.73 26.77
N ASN A 164 2.72 -6.95 27.85
CA ASN A 164 3.98 -6.36 28.26
C ASN A 164 4.95 -7.51 28.57
N ASN A 165 5.91 -7.76 27.68
CA ASN A 165 7.02 -8.69 27.91
C ASN A 165 8.04 -8.13 28.93
N ASN A 166 7.57 -7.54 30.04
CA ASN A 166 8.40 -7.07 31.14
C ASN A 166 8.25 -7.89 32.43
N ASP A 167 7.38 -8.90 32.49
CA ASP A 167 7.23 -9.71 33.71
C ASP A 167 8.17 -10.93 33.75
N ARG A 168 9.47 -10.65 33.71
CA ARG A 168 10.49 -11.53 34.29
C ARG A 168 11.48 -10.70 35.12
N VAL A 169 11.03 -10.17 36.26
CA VAL A 169 11.89 -9.99 37.44
C VAL A 169 11.06 -10.13 38.72
N ASP A 170 11.39 -11.19 39.46
CA ASP A 170 11.35 -11.43 40.90
C ASP A 170 10.56 -10.51 41.87
N ASN A 171 9.71 -11.20 42.66
CA ASN A 171 9.39 -11.05 44.08
C ASN A 171 9.64 -9.73 44.85
N ASN A 172 8.61 -9.39 45.65
CA ASN A 172 8.58 -8.50 46.82
C ASN A 172 8.65 -6.98 46.56
N ASN A 173 7.48 -6.32 46.59
CA ASN A 173 7.02 -5.62 47.81
C ASN A 173 5.74 -4.81 47.53
N ASN A 174 4.87 -4.80 48.54
CA ASN A 174 3.66 -4.01 48.70
C ASN A 174 3.83 -2.54 48.23
N ALA A 175 3.12 -2.13 47.18
CA ALA A 175 2.86 -0.72 46.86
C ALA A 175 1.67 -0.60 45.90
N ASN A 176 0.46 -0.55 46.48
CA ASN A 176 -0.73 0.17 45.99
C ASN A 176 -0.73 0.47 44.47
N GLU A 177 -1.10 -0.51 43.65
CA GLU A 177 -1.37 -0.29 42.22
C GLU A 177 -2.48 0.77 42.11
N LYS A 178 -2.08 1.98 41.71
CA LYS A 178 -2.99 3.10 41.55
C LYS A 178 -3.95 2.77 40.41
N SER A 179 -5.16 2.34 40.72
CA SER A 179 -6.19 2.18 39.69
C SER A 179 -6.58 3.55 39.13
N TRP A 180 -6.44 3.70 37.82
CA TRP A 180 -6.74 4.94 37.12
C TRP A 180 -8.17 5.02 36.57
N CYS A 181 -8.86 3.88 36.46
CA CYS A 181 -10.19 3.75 35.85
C CYS A 181 -11.26 3.34 36.87
N ILE A 182 -12.53 3.67 36.57
CA ILE A 182 -13.70 3.34 37.39
C ILE A 182 -13.94 1.85 37.61
N CYS A 183 -13.36 0.99 36.78
CA CYS A 183 -13.46 -0.47 36.95
C CYS A 183 -12.50 -1.03 38.01
N SER A 184 -11.62 -0.19 38.57
CA SER A 184 -10.59 -0.60 39.54
C SER A 184 -9.54 -1.57 39.01
N GLU A 185 -9.55 -1.84 37.71
CA GLU A 185 -8.57 -2.69 37.02
C GLU A 185 -7.34 -1.87 36.58
N PRO A 186 -6.18 -2.50 36.41
CA PRO A 186 -4.96 -1.85 35.93
C PRO A 186 -5.12 -1.28 34.50
N GLU A 187 -4.11 -0.55 34.04
CA GLU A 187 -4.10 -0.01 32.67
C GLU A 187 -4.04 -1.14 31.63
N TYR A 188 -5.00 -1.17 30.69
CA TYR A 188 -5.03 -2.13 29.59
C TYR A 188 -5.80 -1.59 28.38
N GLY A 189 -5.50 -2.09 27.18
CA GLY A 189 -6.23 -1.72 25.96
C GLY A 189 -6.23 -0.21 25.66
N ARG A 190 -7.28 0.26 24.94
CA ARG A 190 -7.43 1.69 24.63
C ARG A 190 -7.99 2.44 25.83
N MET A 191 -7.25 3.44 26.30
CA MET A 191 -7.67 4.34 27.36
C MET A 191 -7.73 5.79 26.86
N ILE A 192 -8.60 6.59 27.48
CA ILE A 192 -8.74 8.02 27.23
C ILE A 192 -8.52 8.79 28.53
N ARG A 193 -7.81 9.92 28.44
CA ARG A 193 -7.66 10.84 29.57
C ARG A 193 -8.83 11.81 29.59
N CYS A 194 -9.40 12.06 30.76
CA CYS A 194 -10.36 13.16 30.94
C CYS A 194 -9.63 14.50 30.91
N ASP A 195 -10.16 15.48 30.17
CA ASP A 195 -9.62 16.85 30.10
C ASP A 195 -10.19 17.80 31.17
N GLY A 196 -11.01 17.29 32.11
CA GLY A 196 -11.58 18.04 33.23
C GLY A 196 -10.68 18.06 34.46
N ASP A 197 -10.90 19.07 35.33
CA ASP A 197 -10.00 19.37 36.46
C ASP A 197 -10.32 18.62 37.77
N GLN A 198 -11.12 17.55 37.79
CA GLN A 198 -11.48 16.88 39.06
C GLN A 198 -11.45 15.34 39.09
N TYR A 199 -10.90 14.89 40.23
CA TYR A 199 -10.54 13.57 40.76
C TYR A 199 -11.78 12.66 41.01
N PRO A 200 -11.70 11.29 40.97
CA PRO A 200 -10.54 10.45 41.30
C PRO A 200 -9.85 9.67 40.19
N TYR A 201 -10.36 9.72 38.97
CA TYR A 201 -9.86 8.90 37.85
C TYR A 201 -9.46 9.80 36.69
N GLU A 202 -8.21 9.70 36.26
CA GLU A 202 -7.70 10.48 35.12
C GLU A 202 -7.85 9.73 33.80
N TRP A 203 -7.80 8.39 33.82
CA TRP A 203 -7.76 7.54 32.63
C TRP A 203 -8.85 6.48 32.63
N PHE A 204 -9.59 6.39 31.53
CA PHE A 204 -10.73 5.49 31.41
C PHE A 204 -10.54 4.53 30.26
N HIS A 205 -10.80 3.24 30.47
CA HIS A 205 -10.88 2.29 29.37
C HIS A 205 -12.03 2.67 28.45
N TYR A 206 -11.80 2.62 27.13
CA TYR A 206 -12.80 2.92 26.12
C TYR A 206 -14.11 2.15 26.35
N LYS A 207 -14.00 0.87 26.75
CA LYS A 207 -15.14 0.03 27.09
C LYS A 207 -15.91 0.51 28.32
N CYS A 208 -15.21 0.95 29.37
CA CYS A 208 -15.80 1.44 30.62
C CYS A 208 -16.58 2.75 30.43
N VAL A 209 -16.20 3.56 29.43
CA VAL A 209 -16.90 4.82 29.08
C VAL A 209 -17.62 4.76 27.72
N ASN A 210 -17.85 3.55 27.20
CA ASN A 210 -18.59 3.28 25.95
C ASN A 210 -18.09 4.04 24.70
N ILE A 211 -16.79 4.34 24.65
CA ILE A 211 -16.11 4.93 23.50
C ILE A 211 -15.73 3.84 22.52
N ARG A 212 -16.28 3.90 21.30
CA ARG A 212 -15.95 2.93 20.23
C ARG A 212 -14.85 3.39 19.30
N ARG A 213 -14.61 4.70 19.21
CA ARG A 213 -13.60 5.32 18.33
C ARG A 213 -12.99 6.51 19.05
N LYS A 214 -11.72 6.82 18.74
CA LYS A 214 -11.02 7.97 19.30
C LYS A 214 -11.83 9.26 19.07
N PRO A 215 -12.26 9.95 20.14
CA PRO A 215 -12.92 11.25 20.01
C PRO A 215 -12.01 12.28 19.34
N ARG A 216 -12.61 13.25 18.65
CA ARG A 216 -11.87 14.39 18.09
C ARG A 216 -11.93 15.54 19.08
N GLY A 217 -10.78 16.11 19.42
CA GLY A 217 -10.69 17.21 20.38
C GLY A 217 -10.69 16.72 21.83
N ARG A 218 -11.10 17.61 22.74
CA ARG A 218 -11.16 17.33 24.18
C ARG A 218 -12.27 16.34 24.52
N TRP A 219 -12.05 15.52 25.53
CA TRP A 219 -13.04 14.57 26.03
C TRP A 219 -13.18 14.68 27.55
N PHE A 220 -14.42 14.63 28.01
CA PHE A 220 -14.78 14.74 29.42
C PHE A 220 -15.51 13.46 29.85
N CYS A 221 -15.23 12.96 31.05
CA CYS A 221 -15.98 11.85 31.62
C CYS A 221 -17.37 12.31 32.10
N ALA A 222 -18.27 11.38 32.41
CA ALA A 222 -19.62 11.70 32.90
C ALA A 222 -19.65 12.61 34.14
N SER A 223 -18.58 12.60 34.95
CA SER A 223 -18.44 13.48 36.11
C SER A 223 -17.99 14.91 35.75
N CYS A 224 -17.40 15.11 34.57
CA CYS A 224 -16.91 16.40 34.08
C CYS A 224 -17.78 16.98 32.94
N GLU A 225 -18.80 16.26 32.46
CA GLU A 225 -19.76 16.71 31.43
C GLU A 225 -20.90 17.62 31.98
N ILE A 226 -20.71 18.26 33.15
CA ILE A 226 -21.67 19.21 33.75
C ILE A 226 -21.51 20.61 33.16
#